data_AF-A0A0K1ECA9-F1
#
_entry.id   AF-A0A0K1ECA9-F1
#
_cell.length_a   1.000
_cell.length_b   1.000
_cell.length_c   1.000
_cell.angle_alpha   90.00
_cell.angle_beta   90.00
_cell.angle_gamma   90.00
#
_symmetry.space_group_name_H-M   'P 1'
#
loop_
_entity.id
_entity.type
_entity.pdbx_description
1 polymer ?
#
loop_
_entity_poly.entity_id
_entity_poly.type
_entity_poly.pdbx_seq_one_letter_code
_entity_poly.pdbx_strand_id
1 'polypeptide(L)'
;MDKTDDSKPSRLTIENLVLARCHAELGPLEPAGTEGATRAHGRFGAHAFQVEVHPGGEAVGLRFADGASSHVERLSLVDALFARFPGARAIEVAAGTSTTTHRRHSFYQVPDLWHHRGDRYPLPHSYTETKGIRHPERTKPTDRVLFKRHCAQANITFEVRNFDLDEHFDLFHRWMNDPEVAVFWEMAFSREKLREYILEKFADPHMLPAIGYFDGEPFAYFEMYWSKEDRLGPHYEADDYDRGFHMAVGESRYRFQGLGRVWFLSMAHLLYLDEPRTMRLVGEPRVDQVRVKNWAKSTPWEIVKEFDFPHKRAVLMMMSRDRFFGSFQL
;
A
#
# COMPACT_ATOMS: atom_id res chain seq x y z
N MET A 1 44.33 -32.39 31.86
CA MET A 1 44.61 -30.99 31.51
C MET A 1 44.16 -30.83 30.07
N ASP A 2 43.20 -30.02 29.69
CA ASP A 2 42.45 -28.97 30.36
C ASP A 2 41.08 -28.82 29.65
N LYS A 3 40.14 -28.16 30.33
CA LYS A 3 38.71 -28.00 30.06
C LYS A 3 38.36 -27.02 28.93
N THR A 4 37.14 -27.17 28.40
CA THR A 4 36.16 -26.13 27.94
C THR A 4 36.60 -25.15 26.82
N ASP A 5 35.78 -24.80 25.84
CA ASP A 5 34.50 -24.12 26.00
C ASP A 5 33.65 -24.15 24.73
N ASP A 6 32.34 -24.29 24.95
CA ASP A 6 31.22 -24.12 24.02
C ASP A 6 30.79 -22.65 24.13
N SER A 7 31.11 -21.76 23.17
CA SER A 7 30.40 -20.46 23.12
C SER A 7 30.40 -19.75 21.75
N LYS A 8 29.20 -19.79 21.16
CA LYS A 8 28.48 -18.72 20.42
C LYS A 8 28.94 -18.33 19.00
N PRO A 9 27.95 -18.10 18.10
CA PRO A 9 28.22 -17.60 16.76
C PRO A 9 28.75 -16.16 16.80
N SER A 10 29.64 -15.91 15.85
CA SER A 10 30.39 -14.69 15.58
C SER A 10 29.58 -13.39 15.67
N ARG A 11 30.18 -12.41 16.34
CA ARG A 11 29.82 -10.99 16.34
C ARG A 11 29.51 -10.52 14.92
N LEU A 12 28.24 -10.22 14.65
CA LEU A 12 27.88 -9.22 13.65
C LEU A 12 28.47 -7.90 14.14
N THR A 13 29.52 -7.43 13.48
CA THR A 13 29.98 -6.04 13.57
C THR A 13 28.81 -5.14 13.17
N ILE A 14 28.45 -4.25 14.09
CA ILE A 14 27.39 -3.24 13.95
C ILE A 14 27.85 -2.23 12.90
N GLU A 15 27.47 -2.45 11.64
CA GLU A 15 27.47 -1.39 10.63
C GLU A 15 26.12 -0.67 10.66
N ASN A 16 26.18 0.66 10.55
CA ASN A 16 25.06 1.59 10.71
C ASN A 16 23.77 1.12 10.02
N LEU A 17 22.68 1.04 10.78
CA LEU A 17 21.37 0.70 10.24
C LEU A 17 20.73 1.96 9.67
N VAL A 18 20.83 2.14 8.35
CA VAL A 18 20.09 3.19 7.64
C VAL A 18 18.63 2.78 7.50
N LEU A 19 17.72 3.58 8.03
CA LEU A 19 16.30 3.56 7.73
C LEU A 19 16.12 4.12 6.31
N ALA A 20 16.22 3.22 5.34
CA ALA A 20 16.59 3.43 3.93
C ALA A 20 15.88 4.53 3.11
N ARG A 21 14.89 5.25 3.65
CA ARG A 21 14.24 6.37 2.96
C ARG A 21 14.13 7.69 3.70
N CYS A 22 14.23 7.66 5.01
CA CYS A 22 14.33 8.89 5.79
C CYS A 22 15.82 9.31 5.91
N HIS A 23 16.79 8.56 5.38
CA HIS A 23 18.21 8.78 5.67
C HIS A 23 18.48 8.86 7.18
N ALA A 24 17.64 8.19 7.98
CA ALA A 24 17.88 8.12 9.40
C ALA A 24 18.86 6.99 9.67
N GLU A 25 19.87 7.25 10.47
CA GLU A 25 20.81 6.25 10.95
C GLU A 25 20.44 5.91 12.38
N LEU A 26 20.28 4.63 12.69
CA LEU A 26 20.09 4.15 14.06
C LEU A 26 21.34 3.38 14.49
N GLY A 27 21.95 3.84 15.58
CA GLY A 27 23.04 3.13 16.24
C GLY A 27 22.60 1.81 16.88
N PRO A 28 23.53 1.09 17.52
CA PRO A 28 23.20 -0.16 18.20
C PRO A 28 22.20 0.05 19.34
N LEU A 29 21.40 -0.99 19.59
CA LEU A 29 20.55 -1.08 20.78
C LEU A 29 21.40 -1.48 21.97
N GLU A 30 21.42 -0.64 23.00
CA GLU A 30 22.13 -0.82 24.25
C GLU A 30 21.14 -0.98 25.41
N PRO A 31 21.50 -1.61 26.54
CA PRO A 31 20.63 -1.66 27.71
C PRO A 31 20.22 -0.26 28.18
N ALA A 32 18.91 -0.06 28.41
CA ALA A 32 18.41 1.19 28.98
C ALA A 32 18.40 1.13 30.52
N GLY A 33 18.13 2.27 31.17
CA GLY A 33 17.99 2.33 32.63
C GLY A 33 16.75 1.62 33.18
N THR A 34 15.79 1.29 32.31
CA THR A 34 14.58 0.52 32.64
C THR A 34 14.85 -0.97 32.39
N GLU A 35 14.52 -1.84 33.36
CA GLU A 35 14.76 -3.28 33.25
C GLU A 35 14.08 -3.87 32.00
N GLY A 36 14.87 -4.58 31.19
CA GLY A 36 14.39 -5.21 29.95
C GLY A 36 14.17 -4.26 28.76
N ALA A 37 14.36 -2.94 28.93
CA ALA A 37 14.30 -1.98 27.84
C ALA A 37 15.67 -1.81 27.17
N THR A 38 15.66 -1.46 25.88
CA THR A 38 16.88 -1.11 25.13
C THR A 38 16.76 0.27 24.52
N ARG A 39 17.89 0.94 24.33
CA ARG A 39 17.98 2.31 23.83
C ARG A 39 18.97 2.38 22.68
N ALA A 40 18.63 3.17 21.66
CA ALA A 40 19.55 3.52 20.59
C ALA A 40 19.49 5.03 20.34
N HIS A 41 20.61 5.58 19.89
CA HIS A 41 20.70 6.95 19.39
C HIS A 41 20.75 6.93 17.87
N GLY A 42 20.13 7.92 17.25
CA GLY A 42 20.11 8.04 15.81
C GLY A 42 20.16 9.48 15.34
N ARG A 43 20.34 9.63 14.03
CA ARG A 43 20.29 10.93 13.35
C ARG A 43 19.37 10.83 12.16
N PHE A 44 18.56 11.85 11.92
CA PHE A 44 17.71 12.00 10.75
C PHE A 44 17.95 13.41 10.19
N GLY A 45 18.66 13.51 9.07
CA GLY A 45 19.19 14.80 8.60
C GLY A 45 20.06 15.49 9.66
N ALA A 46 19.70 16.72 10.02
CA ALA A 46 20.38 17.47 11.09
C ALA A 46 19.96 17.04 12.51
N HIS A 47 18.83 16.34 12.64
CA HIS A 47 18.18 16.09 13.92
C HIS A 47 18.72 14.84 14.60
N ALA A 48 19.21 14.98 15.84
CA ALA A 48 19.52 13.83 16.68
C ALA A 48 18.25 13.34 17.39
N PHE A 49 18.08 12.02 17.46
CA PHE A 49 16.96 11.41 18.17
C PHE A 49 17.41 10.22 19.01
N GLN A 50 16.58 9.85 19.97
CA GLN A 50 16.76 8.67 20.80
C GLN A 50 15.52 7.78 20.67
N VAL A 51 15.76 6.48 20.55
CA VAL A 51 14.73 5.44 20.55
C VAL A 51 14.87 4.61 21.81
N GLU A 52 13.77 4.33 22.47
CA GLU A 52 13.71 3.38 23.59
C GLU A 52 12.67 2.29 23.27
N VAL A 53 13.11 1.05 23.18
CA VAL A 53 12.24 -0.11 22.95
C VAL A 53 11.86 -0.69 24.31
N HIS A 54 10.57 -0.65 24.63
CA HIS A 54 10.05 -1.16 25.90
C HIS A 54 10.10 -2.71 25.96
N PRO A 55 10.08 -3.30 27.16
CA PRO A 55 10.04 -4.75 27.32
C PRO A 55 8.89 -5.37 26.50
N GLY A 56 9.20 -6.43 25.75
CA GLY A 56 8.24 -7.07 24.83
C GLY A 56 8.14 -6.45 23.44
N GLY A 57 8.77 -5.29 23.19
CA GLY A 57 8.91 -4.70 21.84
C GLY A 57 7.62 -4.19 21.20
N GLU A 58 6.49 -4.19 21.92
CA GLU A 58 5.20 -3.71 21.40
C GLU A 58 5.09 -2.18 21.36
N ALA A 59 5.89 -1.48 22.18
CA ALA A 59 5.94 -0.02 22.23
C ALA A 59 7.37 0.47 22.05
N VAL A 60 7.52 1.55 21.30
CA VAL A 60 8.82 2.19 21.04
C VAL A 60 8.68 3.69 21.31
N GLY A 61 9.42 4.20 22.29
CA GLY A 61 9.55 5.62 22.54
C GLY A 61 10.52 6.27 21.56
N LEU A 62 10.16 7.44 21.05
CA LEU A 62 10.98 8.31 20.20
C LEU A 62 11.07 9.69 20.84
N ARG A 63 12.29 10.20 21.01
CA ARG A 63 12.55 11.55 21.52
C ARG A 63 13.49 12.28 20.58
N PHE A 64 13.08 13.46 20.11
CA PHE A 64 13.97 14.38 19.38
C PHE A 64 14.81 15.17 20.39
N ALA A 65 16.11 15.31 20.13
CA ALA A 65 17.03 16.03 21.02
C ALA A 65 16.90 17.56 20.91
N ASP A 66 16.48 18.06 19.74
CA ASP A 66 16.44 19.49 19.42
C ASP A 66 15.03 20.10 19.35
N GLY A 67 13.98 19.27 19.48
CA GLY A 67 12.57 19.71 19.48
C GLY A 67 12.08 20.36 18.19
N ALA A 68 12.90 20.40 17.12
CA ALA A 68 12.72 21.28 15.97
C ALA A 68 12.39 20.56 14.64
N SER A 69 11.90 19.32 14.67
CA SER A 69 11.49 18.61 13.46
C SER A 69 10.15 19.14 12.91
N SER A 70 9.95 19.07 11.60
CA SER A 70 8.65 19.31 10.96
C SER A 70 7.69 18.13 11.19
N HIS A 71 6.41 18.33 10.88
CA HIS A 71 5.40 17.25 11.01
C HIS A 71 5.72 16.06 10.09
N VAL A 72 6.08 16.32 8.83
CA VAL A 72 6.39 15.28 7.83
C VAL A 72 7.62 14.47 8.24
N GLU A 73 8.64 15.13 8.79
CA GLU A 73 9.85 14.46 9.29
C GLU A 73 9.54 13.53 10.47
N ARG A 74 8.70 13.98 11.41
CA ARG A 74 8.22 13.12 12.51
C ARG A 74 7.50 11.90 11.98
N LEU A 75 6.54 12.08 11.07
CA LEU A 75 5.78 10.96 10.50
C LEU A 75 6.71 10.01 9.72
N SER A 76 7.68 10.54 8.96
CA SER A 76 8.65 9.73 8.21
C SER A 76 9.51 8.86 9.12
N LEU A 77 9.91 9.39 10.29
CA LEU A 77 10.65 8.61 11.27
C LEU A 77 9.75 7.57 11.97
N VAL A 78 8.48 7.89 12.23
CA VAL A 78 7.50 6.92 12.77
C VAL A 78 7.29 5.75 11.80
N ASP A 79 7.12 6.01 10.50
CA ASP A 79 7.03 4.98 9.44
C ASP A 79 8.26 4.07 9.46
N ALA A 80 9.45 4.68 9.47
CA ALA A 80 10.71 3.97 9.51
C ALA A 80 10.89 3.09 10.76
N LEU A 81 10.45 3.57 11.93
CA LEU A 81 10.47 2.78 13.17
C LEU A 81 9.48 1.61 13.11
N PHE A 82 8.28 1.80 12.54
CA PHE A 82 7.35 0.70 12.32
C PHE A 82 7.87 -0.36 11.35
N ALA A 83 8.64 0.04 10.34
CA ALA A 83 9.33 -0.88 9.44
C ALA A 83 10.47 -1.64 10.15
N ARG A 84 11.26 -0.93 10.96
CA ARG A 84 12.38 -1.53 11.72
C ARG A 84 11.92 -2.48 12.81
N PHE A 85 10.83 -2.16 13.48
CA PHE A 85 10.23 -2.91 14.58
C PHE A 85 8.84 -3.41 14.17
N PRO A 86 8.73 -4.49 13.35
CA PRO A 86 7.45 -4.97 12.85
C PRO A 86 6.47 -5.41 13.95
N GLY A 87 6.98 -5.81 15.12
CA GLY A 87 6.18 -6.13 16.31
C GLY A 87 5.61 -4.92 17.07
N ALA A 88 6.13 -3.71 16.82
CA ALA A 88 5.66 -2.51 17.50
C ALA A 88 4.23 -2.18 17.07
N ARG A 89 3.35 -2.04 18.06
CA ARG A 89 1.94 -1.60 17.91
C ARG A 89 1.79 -0.10 18.08
N ALA A 90 2.72 0.55 18.78
CA ALA A 90 2.73 1.99 18.96
C ALA A 90 4.15 2.59 18.95
N ILE A 91 4.26 3.79 18.40
CA ILE A 91 5.42 4.67 18.55
C ILE A 91 4.99 5.90 19.37
N GLU A 92 5.66 6.15 20.49
CA GLU A 92 5.37 7.29 21.37
C GLU A 92 6.39 8.41 21.10
N VAL A 93 5.94 9.52 20.54
CA VAL A 93 6.81 10.63 20.15
C VAL A 93 6.75 11.73 21.20
N ALA A 94 7.84 11.93 21.91
CA ALA A 94 8.01 13.02 22.87
C ALA A 94 8.59 14.27 22.19
N ALA A 95 7.87 15.39 22.29
CA ALA A 95 8.27 16.70 21.81
C ALA A 95 8.03 17.75 22.91
N GLY A 96 9.12 18.21 23.56
CA GLY A 96 9.03 19.08 24.71
C GLY A 96 8.29 18.42 25.88
N THR A 97 7.19 19.04 26.33
CA THR A 97 6.31 18.51 27.39
C THR A 97 5.14 17.67 26.87
N SER A 98 4.99 17.54 25.54
CA SER A 98 3.90 16.78 24.93
C SER A 98 4.38 15.42 24.43
N THR A 99 3.53 14.42 24.57
CA THR A 99 3.74 13.07 24.01
C THR A 99 2.57 12.75 23.09
N THR A 100 2.87 12.36 21.85
CA THR A 100 1.88 11.88 20.88
C THR A 100 2.09 10.39 20.64
N THR A 101 1.03 9.60 20.78
CA THR A 101 1.09 8.15 20.52
C THR A 101 0.56 7.85 19.13
N HIS A 102 1.43 7.35 18.24
CA HIS A 102 1.04 6.84 16.93
C HIS A 102 0.80 5.33 17.06
N ARG A 103 -0.46 4.89 16.98
CA ARG A 103 -0.79 3.45 16.91
C ARG A 103 -0.67 2.97 15.48
N ARG A 104 -0.04 1.81 15.24
CA ARG A 104 0.22 1.27 13.89
C ARG A 104 -1.03 1.29 13.00
N HIS A 105 -2.12 0.69 13.50
CA HIS A 105 -3.39 0.58 12.76
C HIS A 105 -4.03 1.94 12.42
N SER A 106 -3.74 3.00 13.19
CA SER A 106 -4.26 4.35 12.93
C SER A 106 -3.29 5.17 12.08
N PHE A 107 -1.98 4.99 12.28
CA PHE A 107 -0.93 5.71 11.57
C PHE A 107 -1.01 5.50 10.07
N TYR A 108 -1.17 4.25 9.62
CA TYR A 108 -1.34 3.95 8.20
C TYR A 108 -2.69 4.38 7.62
N GLN A 109 -3.61 4.96 8.41
CA GLN A 109 -4.83 5.56 7.87
C GLN A 109 -4.69 7.06 7.61
N VAL A 110 -3.56 7.66 7.98
CA VAL A 110 -3.27 9.07 7.77
C VAL A 110 -2.60 9.25 6.39
N PRO A 111 -3.21 9.98 5.45
CA PRO A 111 -2.77 10.01 4.06
C PRO A 111 -1.48 10.81 3.82
N ASP A 112 -1.13 11.73 4.72
CA ASP A 112 -0.16 12.82 4.56
C ASP A 112 1.21 12.39 4.01
N LEU A 113 1.67 11.18 4.34
CA LEU A 113 2.96 10.67 3.87
C LEU A 113 2.93 10.08 2.46
N TRP A 114 1.78 9.56 2.02
CA TRP A 114 1.74 8.65 0.88
C TRP A 114 0.77 9.07 -0.22
N HIS A 115 -0.35 9.70 0.13
CA HIS A 115 -1.39 10.06 -0.83
C HIS A 115 -1.22 11.50 -1.30
N HIS A 116 -1.45 11.75 -2.59
CA HIS A 116 -1.23 13.07 -3.21
C HIS A 116 -2.54 13.74 -3.63
N ARG A 117 -3.61 13.53 -2.85
CA ARG A 117 -4.91 14.20 -3.08
C ARG A 117 -4.87 15.70 -2.77
N GLY A 118 -3.80 16.20 -2.15
CA GLY A 118 -3.73 17.53 -1.56
C GLY A 118 -4.70 17.68 -0.39
N ASP A 119 -5.22 18.90 -0.20
CA ASP A 119 -6.19 19.24 0.86
C ASP A 119 -7.64 18.90 0.49
N ARG A 120 -7.86 18.02 -0.50
CA ARG A 120 -9.19 17.57 -0.89
C ARG A 120 -9.79 16.76 0.25
N TYR A 121 -10.64 17.42 1.03
CA TYR A 121 -11.56 16.74 1.93
C TYR A 121 -12.52 15.87 1.11
N PRO A 122 -12.93 14.70 1.63
CA PRO A 122 -14.00 13.93 1.03
C PRO A 122 -15.19 14.84 0.80
N LEU A 123 -15.73 14.84 -0.41
CA LEU A 123 -16.90 15.66 -0.71
C LEU A 123 -18.05 15.28 0.24
N PRO A 124 -18.87 16.26 0.67
CA PRO A 124 -20.10 15.97 1.39
C PRO A 124 -20.88 14.87 0.68
N HIS A 125 -21.45 13.95 1.46
CA HIS A 125 -22.16 12.80 0.91
C HIS A 125 -23.41 13.29 0.16
N SER A 126 -23.38 13.21 -1.17
CA SER A 126 -24.49 13.52 -2.08
C SER A 126 -24.66 12.34 -3.04
N TYR A 127 -25.89 12.08 -3.46
CA TYR A 127 -26.18 11.00 -4.39
C TYR A 127 -26.41 11.51 -5.81
N THR A 128 -25.98 10.71 -6.76
CA THR A 128 -26.31 10.80 -8.18
C THR A 128 -26.80 9.44 -8.67
N GLU A 129 -27.15 9.36 -9.95
CA GLU A 129 -27.57 8.12 -10.60
C GLU A 129 -26.89 7.96 -11.95
N THR A 130 -26.27 6.80 -12.17
CA THR A 130 -25.69 6.42 -13.46
C THR A 130 -26.31 5.09 -13.88
N LYS A 131 -26.88 5.02 -15.09
CA LYS A 131 -27.48 3.79 -15.65
C LYS A 131 -28.50 3.12 -14.69
N GLY A 132 -29.28 3.91 -13.95
CA GLY A 132 -30.28 3.41 -13.00
C GLY A 132 -29.73 2.96 -11.64
N ILE A 133 -28.43 3.15 -11.38
CA ILE A 133 -27.78 2.81 -10.11
C ILE A 133 -27.55 4.09 -9.32
N ARG A 134 -28.18 4.20 -8.15
CA ARG A 134 -27.98 5.31 -7.22
C ARG A 134 -26.70 5.13 -6.40
N HIS A 135 -25.78 6.06 -6.50
CA HIS A 135 -24.47 6.01 -5.84
C HIS A 135 -23.98 7.40 -5.41
N PRO A 136 -22.99 7.53 -4.53
CA PRO A 136 -22.45 8.83 -4.16
C PRO A 136 -21.79 9.54 -5.34
N GLU A 137 -21.87 10.86 -5.35
CA GLU A 137 -21.05 11.71 -6.20
C GLU A 137 -19.60 11.65 -5.72
N ARG A 138 -18.70 11.27 -6.63
CA ARG A 138 -17.29 11.00 -6.36
C ARG A 138 -16.46 11.66 -7.44
N THR A 139 -15.42 12.38 -7.03
CA THR A 139 -14.52 13.05 -7.97
C THR A 139 -13.41 12.10 -8.39
N LYS A 140 -13.02 12.18 -9.67
CA LYS A 140 -11.81 11.53 -10.13
C LYS A 140 -10.60 12.38 -9.73
N PRO A 141 -9.56 11.78 -9.13
CA PRO A 141 -8.33 12.51 -8.88
C PRO A 141 -7.70 12.90 -10.22
N THR A 142 -7.16 14.11 -10.29
CA THR A 142 -6.55 14.71 -11.48
C THR A 142 -5.04 14.88 -11.35
N ASP A 143 -4.47 14.61 -10.17
CA ASP A 143 -3.03 14.71 -9.93
C ASP A 143 -2.28 13.69 -10.76
N ARG A 144 -1.11 14.07 -11.27
CA ARG A 144 -0.26 13.14 -12.01
C ARG A 144 0.12 11.94 -11.14
N VAL A 145 0.55 12.18 -9.91
CA VAL A 145 0.91 11.14 -8.94
C VAL A 145 -0.24 11.04 -7.94
N LEU A 146 -0.77 9.83 -7.75
CA LEU A 146 -1.86 9.54 -6.82
C LEU A 146 -1.32 9.09 -5.46
N PHE A 147 -0.28 8.26 -5.51
CA PHE A 147 0.26 7.59 -4.36
C PHE A 147 1.74 7.33 -4.52
N LYS A 148 2.51 7.47 -3.45
CA LYS A 148 3.92 7.12 -3.41
C LYS A 148 4.32 6.64 -2.04
N ARG A 149 5.01 5.51 -1.97
CA ARG A 149 5.58 5.01 -0.71
C ARG A 149 6.92 4.33 -0.94
N HIS A 150 7.69 4.24 0.12
CA HIS A 150 8.72 3.22 0.22
C HIS A 150 8.17 1.98 0.90
N CYS A 151 8.62 0.84 0.42
CA CYS A 151 8.35 -0.46 1.01
C CYS A 151 9.68 -0.96 1.58
N ALA A 152 9.91 -0.67 2.86
CA ALA A 152 11.20 -0.84 3.50
C ALA A 152 11.71 -2.28 3.47
N GLN A 153 10.81 -3.27 3.58
CA GLN A 153 11.19 -4.69 3.55
C GLN A 153 11.77 -5.12 2.20
N ALA A 154 11.28 -4.53 1.10
CA ALA A 154 11.74 -4.80 -0.26
C ALA A 154 12.77 -3.77 -0.76
N ASN A 155 13.04 -2.73 0.05
CA ASN A 155 13.83 -1.56 -0.32
C ASN A 155 13.49 -1.00 -1.71
N ILE A 156 12.19 -0.83 -1.99
CA ILE A 156 11.70 -0.38 -3.28
C ILE A 156 10.70 0.75 -3.10
N THR A 157 10.65 1.66 -4.05
CA THR A 157 9.63 2.70 -4.11
C THR A 157 8.48 2.24 -4.97
N PHE A 158 7.29 2.16 -4.38
CA PHE A 158 6.06 1.96 -5.14
C PHE A 158 5.36 3.29 -5.35
N GLU A 159 4.95 3.57 -6.58
CA GLU A 159 4.25 4.78 -6.95
C GLU A 159 3.10 4.46 -7.92
N VAL A 160 2.00 5.18 -7.82
CA VAL A 160 0.86 5.09 -8.74
C VAL A 160 0.60 6.45 -9.32
N ARG A 161 0.51 6.50 -10.65
CA ARG A 161 0.19 7.70 -11.41
C ARG A 161 -1.12 7.55 -12.15
N ASN A 162 -1.83 8.65 -12.34
CA ASN A 162 -2.94 8.69 -13.28
C ASN A 162 -2.45 8.30 -14.68
N PHE A 163 -3.31 7.58 -15.42
CA PHE A 163 -3.02 7.26 -16.81
C PHE A 163 -3.11 8.53 -17.65
N ASP A 164 -1.96 8.99 -18.11
CA ASP A 164 -1.84 9.98 -19.18
C ASP A 164 -1.78 9.29 -20.55
N LEU A 165 -2.63 9.72 -21.49
CA LEU A 165 -2.77 9.08 -22.80
C LEU A 165 -1.56 9.30 -23.70
N ASP A 166 -0.90 10.46 -23.61
CA ASP A 166 0.24 10.76 -24.47
C ASP A 166 1.52 10.11 -23.92
N GLU A 167 1.66 10.04 -22.60
CA GLU A 167 2.81 9.42 -21.92
C GLU A 167 2.76 7.89 -21.96
N HIS A 168 1.58 7.28 -21.76
CA HIS A 168 1.50 5.85 -21.43
C HIS A 168 0.87 4.97 -22.52
N PHE A 169 0.29 5.52 -23.59
CA PHE A 169 -0.46 4.70 -24.54
C PHE A 169 0.40 3.67 -25.27
N ASP A 170 1.63 4.03 -25.68
CA ASP A 170 2.55 3.07 -26.33
C ASP A 170 2.90 1.90 -25.40
N LEU A 171 3.09 2.22 -24.13
CA LEU A 171 3.37 1.24 -23.09
C LEU A 171 2.18 0.30 -22.88
N PHE A 172 0.99 0.87 -22.71
CA PHE A 172 -0.26 0.14 -22.55
C PHE A 172 -0.53 -0.79 -23.72
N HIS A 173 -0.40 -0.30 -24.96
CA HIS A 173 -0.59 -1.10 -26.15
C HIS A 173 0.37 -2.29 -26.19
N ARG A 174 1.66 -2.07 -25.88
CA ARG A 174 2.66 -3.15 -25.82
C ARG A 174 2.28 -4.19 -24.77
N TRP A 175 1.88 -3.76 -23.57
CA TRP A 175 1.52 -4.67 -22.49
C TRP A 175 0.25 -5.47 -22.78
N MET A 176 -0.79 -4.86 -23.35
CA MET A 176 -2.03 -5.59 -23.68
C MET A 176 -1.87 -6.61 -24.80
N ASN A 177 -0.84 -6.44 -25.63
CA ASN A 177 -0.45 -7.38 -26.68
C ASN A 177 0.66 -8.36 -26.24
N ASP A 178 1.12 -8.30 -25.00
CA ASP A 178 1.98 -9.34 -24.44
C ASP A 178 1.16 -10.63 -24.25
N PRO A 179 1.59 -11.79 -24.79
CA PRO A 179 0.83 -13.04 -24.71
C PRO A 179 0.43 -13.44 -23.28
N GLU A 180 1.29 -13.20 -22.28
CA GLU A 180 1.02 -13.55 -20.89
C GLU A 180 -0.07 -12.65 -20.28
N VAL A 181 -0.12 -11.39 -20.71
CA VAL A 181 -1.18 -10.45 -20.28
C VAL A 181 -2.47 -10.75 -21.02
N ALA A 182 -2.40 -10.99 -22.33
CA ALA A 182 -3.53 -11.25 -23.20
C ALA A 182 -4.33 -12.50 -22.79
N VAL A 183 -3.68 -13.51 -22.18
CA VAL A 183 -4.37 -14.69 -21.60
C VAL A 183 -5.43 -14.31 -20.56
N PHE A 184 -5.23 -13.23 -19.82
CA PHE A 184 -6.14 -12.81 -18.74
C PHE A 184 -7.00 -11.60 -19.11
N TRP A 185 -6.44 -10.67 -19.90
CA TRP A 185 -7.12 -9.44 -20.29
C TRP A 185 -7.88 -9.56 -21.60
N GLU A 186 -7.53 -10.52 -22.48
CA GLU A 186 -8.18 -10.76 -23.77
C GLU A 186 -8.27 -9.49 -24.66
N MET A 187 -7.28 -8.61 -24.52
CA MET A 187 -7.24 -7.26 -25.11
C MET A 187 -6.06 -7.05 -26.08
N ALA A 188 -5.58 -8.12 -26.71
CA ALA A 188 -4.61 -8.03 -27.82
C ALA A 188 -5.29 -7.45 -29.07
N PHE A 189 -5.67 -6.18 -28.99
CA PHE A 189 -6.42 -5.42 -29.98
C PHE A 189 -5.53 -4.42 -30.72
N SER A 190 -6.06 -3.83 -31.79
CA SER A 190 -5.37 -2.75 -32.51
C SER A 190 -5.21 -1.50 -31.64
N ARG A 191 -4.29 -0.61 -32.06
CA ARG A 191 -4.06 0.68 -31.39
C ARG A 191 -5.34 1.51 -31.34
N GLU A 192 -6.11 1.56 -32.41
CA GLU A 192 -7.34 2.34 -32.50
C GLU A 192 -8.34 1.86 -31.44
N LYS A 193 -8.58 0.54 -31.38
CA LYS A 193 -9.51 -0.06 -30.41
C LYS A 193 -9.04 0.10 -28.96
N LEU A 194 -7.75 -0.01 -28.69
CA LEU A 194 -7.21 0.25 -27.34
C LEU A 194 -7.27 1.72 -26.95
N ARG A 195 -7.16 2.64 -27.91
CA ARG A 195 -7.32 4.08 -27.65
C ARG A 195 -8.77 4.40 -27.31
N GLU A 196 -9.72 3.87 -28.08
CA GLU A 196 -11.16 3.97 -27.81
C GLU A 196 -11.48 3.43 -26.41
N TYR A 197 -10.96 2.25 -26.07
CA TYR A 197 -11.13 1.65 -24.75
C TYR A 197 -10.70 2.59 -23.60
N ILE A 198 -9.51 3.20 -23.69
CA ILE A 198 -9.05 4.12 -22.63
C ILE A 198 -9.91 5.39 -22.57
N LEU A 199 -10.33 5.93 -23.71
CA LEU A 199 -11.23 7.09 -23.75
C LEU A 199 -12.58 6.78 -23.09
N GLU A 200 -13.11 5.57 -23.27
CA GLU A 200 -14.30 5.10 -22.54
C GLU A 200 -14.06 5.06 -21.03
N LYS A 201 -12.89 4.57 -20.56
CA LYS A 201 -12.54 4.56 -19.12
C LYS A 201 -12.42 5.97 -18.55
N PHE A 202 -11.90 6.93 -19.31
CA PHE A 202 -11.88 8.33 -18.88
C PHE A 202 -13.28 8.91 -18.74
N ALA A 203 -14.18 8.62 -19.69
CA ALA A 203 -15.56 9.08 -19.66
C ALA A 203 -16.40 8.42 -18.55
N ASP A 204 -16.05 7.20 -18.14
CA ASP A 204 -16.84 6.43 -17.18
C ASP A 204 -16.54 6.80 -15.72
N PRO A 205 -17.44 7.46 -14.97
CA PRO A 205 -17.18 7.94 -13.60
C PRO A 205 -16.82 6.83 -12.62
N HIS A 206 -17.21 5.58 -12.89
CA HIS A 206 -16.91 4.47 -11.98
C HIS A 206 -15.46 3.96 -12.09
N MET A 207 -14.71 4.36 -13.12
CA MET A 207 -13.38 3.83 -13.47
C MET A 207 -12.27 4.88 -13.37
N LEU A 208 -11.10 4.44 -12.90
CA LEU A 208 -9.87 5.23 -12.88
C LEU A 208 -8.69 4.39 -13.40
N PRO A 209 -8.26 4.60 -14.66
CA PRO A 209 -7.07 3.96 -15.20
C PRO A 209 -5.80 4.61 -14.63
N ALA A 210 -4.81 3.79 -14.28
CA ALA A 210 -3.56 4.23 -13.67
C ALA A 210 -2.36 3.36 -14.08
N ILE A 211 -1.16 3.88 -13.85
CA ILE A 211 0.11 3.17 -14.06
C ILE A 211 0.86 3.05 -12.73
N GLY A 212 1.29 1.84 -12.41
CA GLY A 212 2.18 1.57 -11.29
C GLY A 212 3.64 1.67 -11.70
N TYR A 213 4.45 2.17 -10.80
CA TYR A 213 5.87 2.40 -10.94
C TYR A 213 6.64 1.75 -9.79
N PHE A 214 7.81 1.18 -10.13
CA PHE A 214 8.83 0.78 -9.17
C PHE A 214 10.10 1.60 -9.42
N ASP A 215 10.55 2.33 -8.40
CA ASP A 215 11.73 3.22 -8.47
C ASP A 215 11.73 4.17 -9.70
N GLY A 216 10.54 4.61 -10.10
CA GLY A 216 10.36 5.51 -11.25
C GLY A 216 10.24 4.82 -12.60
N GLU A 217 10.34 3.49 -12.67
CA GLU A 217 10.10 2.70 -13.88
C GLU A 217 8.67 2.13 -13.91
N PRO A 218 7.88 2.34 -14.98
CA PRO A 218 6.52 1.82 -15.04
C PRO A 218 6.52 0.30 -15.21
N PHE A 219 5.63 -0.40 -14.51
CA PHE A 219 5.60 -1.88 -14.52
C PHE A 219 4.22 -2.50 -14.75
N ALA A 220 3.15 -1.80 -14.40
CA ALA A 220 1.79 -2.35 -14.46
C ALA A 220 0.73 -1.30 -14.79
N TYR A 221 -0.33 -1.76 -15.45
CA TYR A 221 -1.56 -1.00 -15.68
C TYR A 221 -2.62 -1.43 -14.65
N PHE A 222 -3.31 -0.46 -14.05
CA PHE A 222 -4.36 -0.67 -13.07
C PHE A 222 -5.68 -0.04 -13.53
N GLU A 223 -6.78 -0.71 -13.21
CA GLU A 223 -8.12 -0.13 -13.29
C GLU A 223 -8.75 -0.15 -11.92
N MET A 224 -8.82 0.99 -11.25
CA MET A 224 -9.51 1.11 -9.97
C MET A 224 -10.98 1.42 -10.25
N TYR A 225 -11.89 0.77 -9.54
CA TYR A 225 -13.32 0.89 -9.78
C TYR A 225 -14.14 1.03 -8.52
N TRP A 226 -15.32 1.66 -8.66
CA TRP A 226 -16.38 1.64 -7.66
C TRP A 226 -17.27 0.43 -7.89
N SER A 227 -17.35 -0.46 -6.90
CA SER A 227 -17.97 -1.77 -7.12
C SER A 227 -19.49 -1.71 -7.25
N LYS A 228 -20.13 -0.66 -6.75
CA LYS A 228 -21.60 -0.53 -6.79
C LYS A 228 -22.11 -0.38 -8.23
N GLU A 229 -21.38 0.34 -9.07
CA GLU A 229 -21.68 0.50 -10.50
C GLU A 229 -20.97 -0.52 -11.39
N ASP A 230 -19.98 -1.24 -10.87
CA ASP A 230 -19.29 -2.29 -11.61
C ASP A 230 -20.19 -3.51 -11.82
N ARG A 231 -19.85 -4.33 -12.83
CA ARG A 231 -20.48 -5.63 -13.08
C ARG A 231 -20.48 -6.56 -11.86
N LEU A 232 -19.55 -6.38 -10.90
CA LEU A 232 -19.50 -7.13 -9.66
C LEU A 232 -20.63 -6.75 -8.69
N GLY A 233 -21.08 -5.49 -8.71
CA GLY A 233 -22.05 -4.94 -7.76
C GLY A 233 -23.31 -5.80 -7.57
N PRO A 234 -23.98 -6.26 -8.64
CA PRO A 234 -25.16 -7.12 -8.54
C PRO A 234 -24.94 -8.49 -7.87
N HIS A 235 -23.69 -8.94 -7.71
CA HIS A 235 -23.39 -10.25 -7.14
C HIS A 235 -23.27 -10.24 -5.61
N TYR A 236 -23.40 -9.09 -4.95
CA TYR A 236 -23.41 -8.97 -3.49
C TYR A 236 -24.12 -7.69 -3.03
N GLU A 237 -24.24 -7.48 -1.72
CA GLU A 237 -24.76 -6.21 -1.17
C GLU A 237 -23.64 -5.15 -1.20
N ALA A 238 -23.45 -4.56 -2.39
CA ALA A 238 -22.45 -3.52 -2.62
C ALA A 238 -22.77 -2.25 -1.85
N ASP A 239 -21.81 -1.79 -1.06
CA ASP A 239 -21.89 -0.53 -0.32
C ASP A 239 -21.44 0.63 -1.23
N ASP A 240 -21.85 1.84 -0.85
CA ASP A 240 -21.64 3.08 -1.56
C ASP A 240 -20.18 3.38 -1.89
N TYR A 241 -19.25 2.90 -1.06
CA TYR A 241 -17.82 3.17 -1.20
C TYR A 241 -16.96 1.91 -1.34
N ASP A 242 -17.57 0.77 -1.65
CA ASP A 242 -16.80 -0.42 -1.99
C ASP A 242 -16.02 -0.21 -3.28
N ARG A 243 -14.77 -0.67 -3.28
CA ARG A 243 -13.86 -0.51 -4.42
C ARG A 243 -13.16 -1.79 -4.74
N GLY A 244 -12.72 -1.93 -5.98
CA GLY A 244 -11.75 -2.95 -6.34
C GLY A 244 -10.74 -2.38 -7.33
N PHE A 245 -9.86 -3.26 -7.78
CA PHE A 245 -9.02 -2.95 -8.91
C PHE A 245 -8.71 -4.18 -9.76
N HIS A 246 -8.53 -3.95 -11.05
CA HIS A 246 -7.90 -4.91 -11.96
C HIS A 246 -6.47 -4.52 -12.25
N MET A 247 -5.65 -5.47 -12.67
CA MET A 247 -4.27 -5.17 -13.03
C MET A 247 -3.68 -6.11 -14.09
N ALA A 248 -2.82 -5.53 -14.93
CA ALA A 248 -1.88 -6.20 -15.81
C ALA A 248 -0.43 -5.85 -15.42
N VAL A 249 0.37 -6.84 -14.98
CA VAL A 249 1.83 -6.66 -14.86
C VAL A 249 2.44 -6.79 -16.25
N GLY A 250 2.62 -5.65 -16.89
CA GLY A 250 3.12 -5.57 -18.26
C GLY A 250 4.60 -5.86 -18.38
N GLU A 251 5.42 -5.41 -17.44
CA GLU A 251 6.87 -5.65 -17.48
C GLU A 251 7.24 -7.03 -16.91
N SER A 252 7.73 -7.89 -17.79
CA SER A 252 8.03 -9.30 -17.48
C SER A 252 9.00 -9.48 -16.30
N ARG A 253 9.99 -8.59 -16.17
CA ARG A 253 10.96 -8.63 -15.07
C ARG A 253 10.31 -8.54 -13.69
N TYR A 254 9.13 -7.91 -13.55
CA TYR A 254 8.45 -7.77 -12.25
C TYR A 254 7.40 -8.85 -11.97
N ARG A 255 7.10 -9.75 -12.92
CA ARG A 255 6.09 -10.82 -12.74
C ARG A 255 6.50 -11.86 -11.68
N PHE A 256 7.80 -12.06 -11.49
CA PHE A 256 8.35 -13.17 -10.68
C PHE A 256 9.34 -12.76 -9.59
N GLN A 257 9.52 -11.47 -9.31
CA GLN A 257 10.48 -10.98 -8.30
C GLN A 257 9.98 -11.06 -6.84
N GLY A 258 8.84 -11.69 -6.58
CA GLY A 258 8.25 -11.69 -5.23
C GLY A 258 7.64 -10.35 -4.78
N LEU A 259 7.65 -9.33 -5.66
CA LEU A 259 7.06 -8.01 -5.40
C LEU A 259 5.52 -7.99 -5.49
N GLY A 260 4.90 -9.12 -5.79
CA GLY A 260 3.44 -9.33 -5.83
C GLY A 260 2.72 -8.75 -4.61
N ARG A 261 3.19 -9.15 -3.42
CA ARG A 261 2.65 -8.68 -2.14
C ARG A 261 2.85 -7.18 -1.95
N VAL A 262 4.00 -6.64 -2.38
CA VAL A 262 4.39 -5.24 -2.20
C VAL A 262 3.43 -4.31 -2.94
N TRP A 263 3.28 -4.48 -4.25
CA TRP A 263 2.35 -3.61 -5.00
C TRP A 263 0.90 -3.85 -4.58
N PHE A 264 0.52 -5.08 -4.24
CA PHE A 264 -0.87 -5.37 -3.89
C PHE A 264 -1.29 -4.62 -2.62
N LEU A 265 -0.53 -4.81 -1.54
CA LEU A 265 -0.84 -4.16 -0.27
C LEU A 265 -0.70 -2.64 -0.37
N SER A 266 0.17 -2.15 -1.26
CA SER A 266 0.28 -0.72 -1.56
C SER A 266 -0.92 -0.17 -2.32
N MET A 267 -1.47 -0.91 -3.28
CA MET A 267 -2.73 -0.55 -3.96
C MET A 267 -3.91 -0.55 -3.00
N ALA A 268 -4.00 -1.55 -2.13
CA ALA A 268 -5.02 -1.58 -1.09
C ALA A 268 -4.92 -0.36 -0.17
N HIS A 269 -3.69 -0.01 0.24
CA HIS A 269 -3.41 1.18 1.04
C HIS A 269 -3.87 2.45 0.33
N LEU A 270 -3.51 2.61 -0.95
CA LEU A 270 -3.96 3.72 -1.79
C LEU A 270 -5.49 3.85 -1.76
N LEU A 271 -6.22 2.78 -2.09
CA LEU A 271 -7.69 2.85 -2.19
C LEU A 271 -8.38 3.22 -0.87
N TYR A 272 -7.86 2.74 0.27
CA TYR A 272 -8.38 3.11 1.58
C TYR A 272 -8.05 4.55 2.00
N LEU A 273 -6.96 5.13 1.49
CA LEU A 273 -6.56 6.51 1.78
C LEU A 273 -7.22 7.52 0.83
N ASP A 274 -7.43 7.12 -0.42
CA ASP A 274 -8.07 7.94 -1.45
C ASP A 274 -9.49 8.31 -1.05
N GLU A 275 -10.26 7.33 -0.57
CA GLU A 275 -11.59 7.54 -0.01
C GLU A 275 -11.69 6.93 1.41
N PRO A 276 -11.66 7.76 2.48
CA PRO A 276 -11.71 7.26 3.86
C PRO A 276 -13.02 6.56 4.22
N ARG A 277 -14.11 6.77 3.45
CA ARG A 277 -15.39 6.05 3.63
C ARG A 277 -15.38 4.64 3.02
N THR A 278 -14.34 4.27 2.27
CA THR A 278 -14.17 2.89 1.77
C THR A 278 -13.88 1.95 2.93
N MET A 279 -14.83 1.07 3.22
CA MET A 279 -14.74 0.07 4.29
C MET A 279 -14.35 -1.32 3.79
N ARG A 280 -14.56 -1.60 2.50
CA ARG A 280 -14.22 -2.89 1.88
C ARG A 280 -13.56 -2.70 0.53
N LEU A 281 -12.52 -3.49 0.29
CA LEU A 281 -12.04 -3.77 -1.05
C LEU A 281 -12.57 -5.11 -1.50
N VAL A 282 -12.92 -5.22 -2.78
CA VAL A 282 -13.52 -6.41 -3.38
C VAL A 282 -12.74 -6.85 -4.60
N GLY A 283 -12.88 -8.14 -4.95
CA GLY A 283 -12.28 -8.69 -6.16
C GLY A 283 -12.91 -10.00 -6.57
N GLU A 284 -12.80 -10.32 -7.86
CA GLU A 284 -13.47 -11.45 -8.50
C GLU A 284 -12.54 -12.38 -9.32
N PRO A 285 -11.42 -12.89 -8.74
CA PRO A 285 -10.57 -13.82 -9.46
C PRO A 285 -11.34 -15.07 -9.92
N ARG A 286 -10.85 -15.70 -10.99
CA ARG A 286 -11.42 -16.99 -11.43
C ARG A 286 -11.22 -18.06 -10.36
N VAL A 287 -12.17 -18.97 -10.24
CA VAL A 287 -12.14 -20.06 -9.24
C VAL A 287 -10.94 -21.01 -9.41
N ASP A 288 -10.44 -21.13 -10.64
CA ASP A 288 -9.31 -21.98 -11.03
C ASP A 288 -7.94 -21.31 -10.80
N GLN A 289 -7.89 -20.03 -10.40
CA GLN A 289 -6.64 -19.34 -10.09
C GLN A 289 -6.11 -19.70 -8.69
N VAL A 290 -5.52 -20.90 -8.59
CA VAL A 290 -4.92 -21.43 -7.35
C VAL A 290 -3.92 -20.46 -6.70
N ARG A 291 -3.16 -19.72 -7.51
CA ARG A 291 -2.20 -18.70 -7.02
C ARG A 291 -2.90 -17.62 -6.20
N VAL A 292 -4.06 -17.14 -6.65
CA VAL A 292 -4.82 -16.10 -5.94
C VAL A 292 -5.41 -16.64 -4.63
N LYS A 293 -5.94 -17.87 -4.64
CA LYS A 293 -6.45 -18.54 -3.42
C LYS A 293 -5.35 -18.77 -2.38
N ASN A 294 -4.16 -19.20 -2.79
CA ASN A 294 -3.04 -19.38 -1.87
C ASN A 294 -2.47 -18.05 -1.38
N TRP A 295 -2.42 -17.04 -2.24
CA TRP A 295 -2.00 -15.70 -1.88
C TRP A 295 -2.97 -15.06 -0.87
N ALA A 296 -4.28 -15.26 -1.04
CA ALA A 296 -5.32 -14.80 -0.11
C ALA A 296 -5.04 -15.22 1.33
N LYS A 297 -4.60 -16.48 1.55
CA LYS A 297 -4.27 -17.02 2.89
C LYS A 297 -3.15 -16.26 3.60
N SER A 298 -2.30 -15.55 2.87
CA SER A 298 -1.19 -14.75 3.41
C SER A 298 -1.55 -13.28 3.61
N THR A 299 -2.79 -12.89 3.32
CA THR A 299 -3.25 -11.50 3.28
C THR A 299 -4.56 -11.34 4.04
N PRO A 300 -5.03 -10.11 4.28
CA PRO A 300 -6.27 -9.87 5.02
C PRO A 300 -7.56 -10.20 4.24
N TRP A 301 -7.43 -10.73 3.02
CA TRP A 301 -8.57 -11.12 2.17
C TRP A 301 -9.30 -12.35 2.70
N GLU A 302 -10.61 -12.34 2.47
CA GLU A 302 -11.53 -13.42 2.78
C GLU A 302 -12.23 -13.87 1.50
N ILE A 303 -12.39 -15.18 1.36
CA ILE A 303 -13.24 -15.76 0.33
C ILE A 303 -14.67 -15.74 0.86
N VAL A 304 -15.56 -15.03 0.17
CA VAL A 304 -16.96 -14.88 0.59
C VAL A 304 -17.84 -15.96 -0.04
N LYS A 305 -17.82 -16.06 -1.37
CA LYS A 305 -18.62 -17.06 -2.11
C LYS A 305 -18.12 -17.24 -3.54
N GLU A 306 -18.52 -18.34 -4.17
CA GLU A 306 -18.41 -18.51 -5.63
C GLU A 306 -19.66 -17.98 -6.32
N PHE A 307 -19.50 -17.52 -7.56
CA PHE A 307 -20.61 -17.09 -8.42
C PHE A 307 -20.19 -17.15 -9.89
N ASP A 308 -21.17 -17.08 -10.79
CA ASP A 308 -20.93 -17.16 -12.23
C ASP A 308 -21.13 -15.77 -12.89
N PHE A 309 -20.12 -15.33 -13.61
CA PHE A 309 -20.27 -14.35 -14.69
C PHE A 309 -20.56 -15.09 -16.00
N PRO A 310 -21.12 -14.41 -17.03
CA PRO A 310 -21.34 -15.03 -18.34
C PRO A 310 -20.09 -15.67 -18.97
N HIS A 311 -18.89 -15.16 -18.65
CA HIS A 311 -17.61 -15.56 -19.24
C HIS A 311 -16.67 -16.31 -18.28
N LYS A 312 -16.98 -16.40 -16.97
CA LYS A 312 -16.14 -17.11 -15.99
C LYS A 312 -16.91 -17.50 -14.71
N ARG A 313 -16.48 -18.59 -14.08
CA ARG A 313 -16.79 -18.86 -12.67
C ARG A 313 -15.80 -18.13 -11.78
N ALA A 314 -16.30 -17.26 -10.91
CA ALA A 314 -15.51 -16.35 -10.08
C ALA A 314 -15.67 -16.66 -8.59
N VAL A 315 -14.72 -16.15 -7.81
CA VAL A 315 -14.76 -16.14 -6.35
C VAL A 315 -14.87 -14.69 -5.91
N LEU A 316 -15.93 -14.32 -5.21
CA LEU A 316 -16.02 -13.04 -4.53
C LEU A 316 -15.07 -13.07 -3.34
N MET A 317 -14.08 -12.21 -3.39
CA MET A 317 -13.18 -11.97 -2.29
C MET A 317 -13.44 -10.57 -1.72
N MET A 318 -13.25 -10.41 -0.41
CA MET A 318 -13.34 -9.13 0.27
C MET A 318 -12.19 -8.92 1.24
N MET A 319 -11.77 -7.68 1.41
CA MET A 319 -10.85 -7.25 2.45
C MET A 319 -11.47 -6.08 3.18
N SER A 320 -11.70 -6.23 4.49
CA SER A 320 -12.20 -5.14 5.31
C SER A 320 -11.07 -4.20 5.72
N ARG A 321 -11.42 -2.92 5.88
CA ARG A 321 -10.52 -1.87 6.36
C ARG A 321 -9.85 -2.27 7.68
N ASP A 322 -10.63 -2.78 8.62
CA ASP A 322 -10.15 -3.18 9.95
C ASP A 322 -9.13 -4.32 9.88
N ARG A 323 -9.40 -5.37 9.08
CA ARG A 323 -8.45 -6.49 8.92
C ARG A 323 -7.18 -6.03 8.23
N PHE A 324 -7.31 -5.17 7.21
CA PHE A 324 -6.16 -4.60 6.51
C PHE A 324 -5.26 -3.83 7.47
N PHE A 325 -5.76 -2.78 8.11
CA PHE A 325 -4.95 -1.93 9.00
C PHE A 325 -4.54 -2.61 10.31
N GLY A 326 -5.31 -3.61 10.78
CA GLY A 326 -4.96 -4.42 11.95
C GLY A 326 -3.75 -5.33 11.73
N SER A 327 -3.42 -5.66 10.47
CA SER A 327 -2.31 -6.56 10.12
C SER A 327 -1.31 -5.95 9.12
N PHE A 328 -1.45 -4.65 8.82
CA PHE A 328 -0.68 -3.98 7.77
C PHE A 328 0.82 -3.86 8.09
N GLN A 329 1.65 -4.47 7.24
CA GLN A 329 3.10 -4.47 7.32
C GLN A 329 3.70 -4.56 5.90
N LEU A 330 4.61 -3.64 5.56
CA LEU A 330 5.35 -3.56 4.29
C LEU A 330 6.76 -3.01 4.47
#